data_AF-A0A8H3ET86-F1
#
_entry.id   AF-A0A8H3ET86-F1
#
_cell.length_a   1.000
_cell.length_b   1.000
_cell.length_c   1.000
_cell.angle_alpha   90.00
_cell.angle_beta   90.00
_cell.angle_gamma   90.00
#
_symmetry.space_group_name_H-M   'P 1'
#
loop_
_entity.id
_entity.type
_entity.pdbx_description
1 polymer ?
#
loop_
_entity_poly.entity_id
_entity_poly.type
_entity_poly.pdbx_seq_one_letter_code
_entity_poly.pdbx_strand_id
1 'polypeptide(L)'
;MIPWKDIETSSRFGINAVACIKGGLHSVFGLSLYQVDVPTLIKAVSHMDAVYVQNPGFCEAFFAIDMIASRVIESVPNDATAYPYRNAIARFLLQVGFEKHSSLATTASQISRDMRSIMIPGSGANTSNIEVHVNYAYGDEGQPGWYTAPKLPRVNALKNEHDPNKLFSHYNALEATYNVPKYL
;
A
#
# COMPACT_ATOMS: atom_id res chain seq x y z
N MET A 1 0.61 -11.00 27.51
CA MET A 1 -0.46 -10.66 26.56
C MET A 1 -0.61 -9.14 26.59
N ILE A 2 -0.57 -8.46 25.44
CA ILE A 2 -0.68 -7.00 25.37
C ILE A 2 -2.18 -6.63 25.41
N PRO A 3 -2.62 -5.68 26.27
CA PRO A 3 -4.00 -5.22 26.27
C PRO A 3 -4.41 -4.66 24.91
N TRP A 4 -5.67 -4.88 24.50
CA TRP A 4 -6.16 -4.40 23.19
C TRP A 4 -5.91 -2.91 22.95
N LYS A 5 -6.12 -2.07 23.99
CA LYS A 5 -5.87 -0.63 23.92
C LYS A 5 -4.40 -0.26 23.64
N ASP A 6 -3.46 -1.15 23.96
CA ASP A 6 -2.02 -0.91 23.85
C ASP A 6 -1.41 -1.66 22.65
N ILE A 7 -2.22 -2.44 21.91
CA ILE A 7 -1.72 -3.30 20.84
C ILE A 7 -1.08 -2.48 19.72
N GLU A 8 -1.68 -1.34 19.36
CA GLU A 8 -1.22 -0.48 18.27
C GLU A 8 0.06 0.28 18.62
N THR A 9 0.21 0.72 19.87
CA THR A 9 1.47 1.31 20.37
C THR A 9 2.56 0.27 20.49
N SER A 10 2.24 -0.91 21.02
CA SER A 10 3.23 -1.96 21.25
C SER A 10 3.70 -2.62 19.96
N SER A 11 2.80 -2.86 18.99
CA SER A 11 3.14 -3.48 17.71
C SER A 11 3.99 -2.58 16.82
N ARG A 12 3.90 -1.25 17.03
CA ARG A 12 4.68 -0.25 16.30
C ARG A 12 5.83 0.32 17.14
N PHE A 13 6.24 -0.38 18.19
CA PHE A 13 7.38 -0.01 19.05
C PHE A 13 7.33 1.43 19.59
N GLY A 14 6.13 1.95 19.85
CA GLY A 14 5.92 3.30 20.40
C GLY A 14 5.98 4.44 19.38
N ILE A 15 6.13 4.16 18.08
CA ILE A 15 6.37 5.21 17.06
C ILE A 15 5.12 6.01 16.66
N ASN A 16 3.93 5.69 17.19
CA ASN A 16 2.66 6.28 16.73
C ASN A 16 2.62 7.80 16.88
N ALA A 17 3.19 8.33 17.96
CA ALA A 17 3.27 9.77 18.19
C ALA A 17 4.16 10.48 17.16
N VAL A 18 5.19 9.80 16.64
CA VAL A 18 6.15 10.33 15.66
C VAL A 18 5.62 10.16 14.24
N ALA A 19 5.01 9.03 13.93
CA ALA A 19 4.46 8.72 12.60
C ALA A 19 3.34 9.68 12.16
N CYS A 20 2.65 10.33 13.11
CA CYS A 20 1.59 11.30 12.82
C CYS A 20 2.06 12.77 12.88
N ILE A 21 3.37 13.02 13.08
CA ILE A 21 3.90 14.38 13.02
C ILE A 21 3.82 14.88 11.58
N LYS A 22 3.12 16.00 11.41
CA LYS A 22 2.97 16.65 10.11
C LYS A 22 4.33 17.02 9.53
N GLY A 23 4.56 16.68 8.26
CA GLY A 23 5.74 17.13 7.50
C GLY A 23 6.74 16.05 7.15
N GLY A 24 6.63 14.85 7.75
CA GLY A 24 7.41 13.68 7.31
C GLY A 24 6.96 13.24 5.92
N LEU A 25 7.86 13.27 4.94
CA LEU A 25 7.59 12.76 3.60
C LEU A 25 7.98 11.30 3.53
N HIS A 26 7.08 10.49 2.99
CA HIS A 26 7.30 9.07 2.80
C HIS A 26 6.70 8.60 1.49
N SER A 27 7.41 7.69 0.84
CA SER A 27 6.89 6.90 -0.25
C SER A 27 6.25 5.65 0.35
N VAL A 28 4.94 5.48 0.15
CA VAL A 28 4.17 4.34 0.67
C VAL A 28 3.70 3.48 -0.49
N PHE A 29 4.10 2.21 -0.47
CA PHE A 29 3.72 1.22 -1.46
C PHE A 29 3.07 0.02 -0.75
N GLY A 30 2.05 -0.56 -1.38
CA GLY A 30 1.35 -1.70 -0.82
C GLY A 30 1.10 -2.80 -1.84
N LEU A 31 0.78 -3.98 -1.32
CA LEU A 31 0.35 -5.14 -2.11
C LEU A 31 -0.52 -6.07 -1.26
N SER A 32 -1.57 -6.62 -1.83
CA SER A 32 -2.33 -7.73 -1.25
C SER A 32 -1.57 -9.04 -1.45
N LEU A 33 -1.44 -9.84 -0.39
CA LEU A 33 -0.78 -11.15 -0.43
C LEU A 33 -1.78 -12.27 -0.17
N TYR A 34 -1.79 -13.27 -1.04
CA TYR A 34 -2.61 -14.47 -0.98
C TYR A 34 -1.84 -15.70 -0.49
N GLN A 35 -0.52 -15.57 -0.41
CA GLN A 35 0.40 -16.55 0.14
C GLN A 35 1.61 -15.85 0.75
N VAL A 36 2.43 -16.61 1.47
CA VAL A 36 3.75 -16.19 1.92
C VAL A 36 4.79 -17.00 1.13
N ASP A 37 5.40 -16.39 0.12
CA ASP A 37 6.45 -17.02 -0.68
C ASP A 37 7.83 -16.77 -0.07
N VAL A 38 8.45 -17.82 0.47
CA VAL A 38 9.74 -17.74 1.17
C VAL A 38 10.88 -17.22 0.28
N PRO A 39 11.06 -17.72 -0.97
CA PRO A 39 12.08 -17.17 -1.86
C PRO A 39 11.92 -15.68 -2.14
N THR A 40 10.69 -15.19 -2.30
CA THR A 40 10.40 -13.77 -2.48
C THR A 40 10.77 -12.96 -1.24
N LEU A 41 10.45 -13.44 -0.04
CA LEU A 41 10.85 -12.76 1.20
C LEU A 41 12.37 -12.68 1.39
N ILE A 42 13.10 -13.74 1.03
CA ILE A 42 14.57 -13.72 1.07
C ILE A 42 15.09 -12.62 0.14
N LYS A 43 14.60 -12.54 -1.10
CA LYS A 43 14.98 -11.48 -2.05
C LYS A 43 14.65 -10.09 -1.53
N ALA A 44 13.47 -9.93 -0.92
CA ALA A 44 12.99 -8.66 -0.37
C ALA A 44 13.88 -8.17 0.78
N VAL A 45 14.24 -9.05 1.73
CA VAL A 45 15.15 -8.73 2.83
C VAL A 45 16.56 -8.42 2.32
N SER A 46 17.10 -9.24 1.41
CA SER A 46 18.43 -8.99 0.81
C SER A 46 18.48 -7.68 0.03
N HIS A 47 17.38 -7.30 -0.64
CA HIS A 47 17.29 -6.01 -1.31
C HIS A 47 17.33 -4.86 -0.30
N MET A 48 16.57 -4.93 0.79
CA MET A 48 16.61 -3.90 1.85
C MET A 48 17.99 -3.77 2.49
N ASP A 49 18.67 -4.88 2.76
CA ASP A 49 20.06 -4.88 3.25
C ASP A 49 20.99 -4.10 2.33
N ALA A 50 20.93 -4.38 1.02
CA ALA A 50 21.71 -3.64 0.03
C ALA A 50 21.32 -2.15 -0.03
N VAL A 51 20.04 -1.81 0.08
CA VAL A 51 19.56 -0.42 0.12
C VAL A 51 20.19 0.33 1.29
N TYR A 52 20.20 -0.25 2.50
CA TYR A 52 20.77 0.39 3.68
C TYR A 52 22.28 0.62 3.55
N VAL A 53 23.01 -0.35 2.98
CA VAL A 53 24.47 -0.23 2.76
C VAL A 53 24.78 0.86 1.72
N GLN A 54 24.04 0.88 0.62
CA GLN A 54 24.30 1.79 -0.50
C GLN A 54 23.78 3.21 -0.24
N ASN A 55 22.76 3.34 0.60
CA ASN A 55 22.08 4.61 0.86
C ASN A 55 21.82 4.80 2.37
N PRO A 56 22.84 5.19 3.15
CA PRO A 56 22.70 5.35 4.60
C PRO A 56 21.56 6.30 5.05
N GLY A 57 21.15 7.23 4.19
CA GLY A 57 20.02 8.14 4.43
C GLY A 57 18.63 7.48 4.43
N PHE A 58 18.52 6.19 4.08
CA PHE A 58 17.27 5.42 4.12
C PHE A 58 17.24 4.37 5.24
N CYS A 59 18.03 4.56 6.31
CA CYS A 59 18.04 3.63 7.44
C CYS A 59 16.69 3.47 8.15
N GLU A 60 15.77 4.42 7.99
CA GLU A 60 14.40 4.37 8.51
C GLU A 60 13.39 3.72 7.54
N ALA A 61 13.82 3.35 6.32
CA ALA A 61 12.95 2.63 5.40
C ALA A 61 12.62 1.25 5.99
N PHE A 62 11.38 0.81 5.89
CA PHE A 62 10.97 -0.50 6.39
C PHE A 62 9.83 -1.07 5.56
N PHE A 63 9.70 -2.40 5.58
CA PHE A 63 8.49 -3.07 5.14
C PHE A 63 7.86 -3.88 6.28
N ALA A 64 6.54 -4.04 6.21
CA ALA A 64 5.76 -4.84 7.12
C ALA A 64 4.85 -5.80 6.32
N ILE A 65 4.57 -6.94 6.92
CA ILE A 65 3.55 -7.88 6.45
C ILE A 65 2.50 -8.00 7.52
N ASP A 66 1.38 -7.33 7.28
CA ASP A 66 0.24 -7.34 8.18
C ASP A 66 -0.59 -8.57 7.86
N MET A 67 -0.44 -9.61 8.70
CA MET A 67 -1.25 -10.83 8.60
C MET A 67 -2.68 -10.51 9.05
N ILE A 68 -3.65 -10.80 8.18
CA ILE A 68 -5.06 -10.48 8.42
C ILE A 68 -5.79 -11.79 8.69
N ALA A 69 -6.36 -11.92 9.88
CA ALA A 69 -7.17 -13.08 10.24
C ALA A 69 -8.41 -13.14 9.32
N SER A 70 -8.47 -14.16 8.48
CA SER A 70 -9.18 -14.10 7.19
C SER A 70 -10.61 -14.62 7.20
N ARG A 71 -11.02 -15.50 8.12
CA ARG A 71 -12.33 -16.20 7.96
C ARG A 71 -13.54 -15.29 7.97
N VAL A 72 -13.62 -14.32 8.88
CA VAL A 72 -14.77 -13.41 8.94
C VAL A 72 -14.79 -12.48 7.74
N ILE A 73 -13.63 -11.95 7.35
CA ILE A 73 -13.51 -11.05 6.20
C ILE A 73 -13.90 -11.79 4.91
N GLU A 74 -13.40 -13.02 4.74
CA GLU A 74 -13.68 -13.90 3.60
C GLU A 74 -15.15 -14.35 3.54
N SER A 75 -15.82 -14.50 4.69
CA SER A 75 -17.24 -14.90 4.75
C SER A 75 -18.21 -13.83 4.22
N VAL A 76 -17.78 -12.57 4.11
CA VAL A 76 -18.60 -11.49 3.56
C VAL A 76 -18.61 -11.60 2.03
N PRO A 77 -19.79 -11.67 1.39
CA PRO A 77 -19.90 -11.71 -0.05
C PRO A 77 -19.15 -10.55 -0.71
N ASN A 78 -18.50 -10.82 -1.85
CA ASN A 78 -17.68 -9.82 -2.51
C ASN A 78 -18.49 -8.55 -2.79
N ASP A 79 -19.69 -8.66 -3.35
CA ASP A 79 -20.58 -7.56 -3.73
C ASP A 79 -21.23 -6.78 -2.57
N ALA A 80 -21.12 -7.27 -1.32
CA ALA A 80 -21.67 -6.60 -0.15
C ALA A 80 -21.02 -5.24 0.14
N THR A 81 -19.78 -5.03 -0.31
CA THR A 81 -19.01 -3.80 -0.06
C THR A 81 -18.12 -3.42 -1.25
N ALA A 82 -17.53 -2.23 -1.20
CA ALA A 82 -16.51 -1.80 -2.16
C ALA A 82 -15.16 -2.56 -2.02
N TYR A 83 -14.85 -3.16 -0.87
CA TYR A 83 -13.58 -3.85 -0.64
C TYR A 83 -13.53 -5.22 -1.36
N PRO A 84 -12.56 -5.46 -2.28
CA PRO A 84 -12.54 -6.68 -3.10
C PRO A 84 -11.68 -7.83 -2.56
N TYR A 85 -10.54 -7.54 -1.91
CA TYR A 85 -9.49 -8.53 -1.62
C TYR A 85 -9.77 -9.32 -0.33
N ARG A 86 -10.92 -10.00 -0.32
CA ARG A 86 -11.50 -10.71 0.83
C ARG A 86 -10.73 -11.98 1.22
N ASN A 87 -10.11 -12.62 0.23
CA ASN A 87 -9.30 -13.84 0.37
C ASN A 87 -7.79 -13.56 0.54
N ALA A 88 -7.36 -12.29 0.58
CA ALA A 88 -5.98 -11.96 0.91
C ALA A 88 -5.68 -12.35 2.37
N ILE A 89 -4.56 -13.04 2.58
CA ILE A 89 -4.14 -13.51 3.91
C ILE A 89 -3.25 -12.49 4.62
N ALA A 90 -2.65 -11.57 3.88
CA ALA A 90 -1.84 -10.50 4.42
C ALA A 90 -1.81 -9.27 3.51
N ARG A 91 -1.33 -8.15 4.05
CA ARG A 91 -0.97 -6.95 3.28
C ARG A 91 0.51 -6.68 3.45
N PHE A 92 1.19 -6.47 2.34
CA PHE A 92 2.51 -5.88 2.33
C PHE A 92 2.39 -4.36 2.37
N LEU A 93 3.19 -3.74 3.23
CA LEU A 93 3.37 -2.29 3.31
C LEU A 93 4.86 -2.00 3.25
N LEU A 94 5.27 -1.08 2.39
CA LEU A 94 6.61 -0.51 2.37
C LEU A 94 6.50 0.99 2.62
N GLN A 95 7.34 1.50 3.50
CA GLN A 95 7.47 2.92 3.76
C GLN A 95 8.95 3.32 3.63
N VAL A 96 9.22 4.27 2.74
CA VAL A 96 10.56 4.85 2.57
C VAL A 96 10.48 6.34 2.87
N GLY A 97 10.99 6.74 4.03
CA GLY A 97 11.06 8.15 4.44
C GLY A 97 12.14 8.92 3.70
N PHE A 98 11.93 10.21 3.46
CA PHE A 98 12.94 11.10 2.88
C PHE A 98 12.77 12.54 3.35
N GLU A 99 13.86 13.30 3.34
CA GLU A 99 13.84 14.71 3.69
C GLU A 99 13.21 15.57 2.60
N LYS A 100 12.49 16.62 3.01
CA LYS A 100 11.82 17.56 2.11
C LYS A 100 12.84 18.32 1.24
N HIS A 101 12.55 18.44 -0.07
CA HIS A 101 13.41 19.09 -1.07
C HIS A 101 14.76 18.39 -1.33
N SER A 102 14.91 17.14 -0.91
CA SER A 102 16.08 16.35 -1.24
C SER A 102 15.93 15.67 -2.61
N SER A 103 17.04 15.43 -3.29
CA SER A 103 17.11 14.55 -4.45
C SER A 103 16.72 13.09 -4.13
N LEU A 104 16.51 12.77 -2.84
CA LEU A 104 16.19 11.43 -2.36
C LEU A 104 14.75 11.01 -2.68
N ALA A 105 13.83 11.92 -3.01
CA ALA A 105 12.44 11.57 -3.34
C ALA A 105 12.36 10.60 -4.54
N THR A 106 13.17 10.85 -5.58
CA THR A 106 13.29 9.97 -6.75
C THR A 106 13.87 8.62 -6.37
N THR A 107 14.95 8.61 -5.57
CA THR A 107 15.58 7.37 -5.10
C THR A 107 14.64 6.56 -4.21
N ALA A 108 13.91 7.20 -3.30
CA ALA A 108 12.91 6.56 -2.44
C ALA A 108 11.79 5.91 -3.26
N SER A 109 11.33 6.61 -4.29
CA SER A 109 10.34 6.07 -5.23
C SER A 109 10.89 4.89 -6.03
N GLN A 110 12.16 4.95 -6.45
CA GLN A 110 12.80 3.85 -7.19
C GLN A 110 12.96 2.61 -6.30
N ILE A 111 13.52 2.76 -5.10
CA ILE A 111 13.60 1.69 -4.09
C ILE A 111 12.22 1.05 -3.87
N SER A 112 11.19 1.89 -3.77
CA SER A 112 9.84 1.39 -3.53
C SER A 112 9.26 0.58 -4.69
N ARG A 113 9.54 1.02 -5.93
CA ARG A 113 9.14 0.28 -7.15
C ARG A 113 9.90 -1.03 -7.27
N ASP A 114 11.20 -1.03 -7.01
CA ASP A 114 12.06 -2.21 -7.08
C ASP A 114 11.59 -3.25 -6.07
N MET A 115 11.38 -2.84 -4.82
CA MET A 115 10.85 -3.70 -3.77
C MET A 115 9.47 -4.27 -4.13
N ARG A 116 8.54 -3.46 -4.63
CA ARG A 116 7.23 -3.97 -5.07
C ARG A 116 7.36 -4.96 -6.24
N SER A 117 8.29 -4.72 -7.17
CA SER A 117 8.56 -5.64 -8.28
C SER A 117 9.09 -7.01 -7.82
N ILE A 118 9.85 -7.04 -6.73
CA ILE A 118 10.30 -8.28 -6.09
C ILE A 118 9.12 -9.01 -5.46
N MET A 119 8.20 -8.29 -4.81
CA MET A 119 7.08 -8.86 -4.08
C MET A 119 5.94 -9.39 -4.96
N ILE A 120 5.68 -8.75 -6.11
CA ILE A 120 4.57 -9.11 -7.01
C ILE A 120 4.56 -10.60 -7.41
N PRO A 121 5.67 -11.19 -7.91
CA PRO A 121 5.70 -12.60 -8.29
C PRO A 121 5.38 -13.57 -7.15
N GLY A 122 5.74 -13.21 -5.91
CA GLY A 122 5.48 -14.03 -4.71
C GLY A 122 4.09 -13.82 -4.10
N SER A 123 3.32 -12.84 -4.57
CA SER A 123 2.04 -12.44 -3.96
C SER A 123 0.95 -13.50 -3.98
N GLY A 124 1.00 -14.42 -4.96
CA GLY A 124 -0.06 -15.38 -5.23
C GLY A 124 -1.28 -14.77 -5.92
N ALA A 125 -1.22 -13.51 -6.36
CA ALA A 125 -2.26 -12.91 -7.19
C ALA A 125 -2.34 -13.61 -8.55
N ASN A 126 -3.56 -13.79 -9.07
CA ASN A 126 -3.82 -14.43 -10.36
C ASN A 126 -4.21 -13.42 -11.46
N THR A 127 -3.97 -12.13 -11.23
CA THR A 127 -4.26 -11.06 -12.18
C THR A 127 -3.00 -10.30 -12.55
N SER A 128 -3.05 -9.57 -13.67
CA SER A 128 -1.96 -8.66 -14.08
C SER A 128 -2.01 -7.31 -13.37
N ASN A 129 -3.03 -7.06 -12.54
CA ASN A 129 -3.17 -5.80 -11.80
C ASN A 129 -2.31 -5.84 -10.53
N ILE A 130 -1.82 -4.69 -10.11
CA ILE A 130 -1.23 -4.56 -8.78
C ILE A 130 -2.39 -4.44 -7.78
N GLU A 131 -2.72 -5.54 -7.12
CA GLU A 131 -3.84 -5.58 -6.18
C GLU A 131 -3.42 -5.00 -4.83
N VAL A 132 -4.11 -3.98 -4.36
CA VAL A 132 -3.73 -3.27 -3.14
C VAL A 132 -4.95 -2.75 -2.39
N HIS A 133 -4.92 -2.85 -1.06
CA HIS A 133 -5.90 -2.15 -0.24
C HIS A 133 -5.72 -0.63 -0.40
N VAL A 134 -6.77 0.11 -0.76
CA VAL A 134 -6.67 1.54 -1.16
C VAL A 134 -5.94 2.43 -0.14
N ASN A 135 -6.03 2.13 1.16
CA ASN A 135 -5.27 2.88 2.19
C ASN A 135 -3.74 2.74 2.06
N TYR A 136 -3.23 1.71 1.38
CA TYR A 136 -1.81 1.46 1.13
C TYR A 136 -1.44 1.66 -0.35
N ALA A 137 -2.37 2.14 -1.17
CA ALA A 137 -2.15 2.32 -2.59
C ALA A 137 -1.25 3.53 -2.85
N TYR A 138 -0.19 3.34 -3.63
CA TYR A 138 0.67 4.44 -4.06
C TYR A 138 -0.02 5.32 -5.10
N GLY A 139 -0.81 4.70 -5.98
CA GLY A 139 -1.65 5.34 -6.98
C GLY A 139 -1.31 5.01 -8.43
N ASP A 140 -0.28 4.20 -8.68
CA ASP A 140 0.06 3.70 -10.03
C ASP A 140 -0.51 2.29 -10.31
N GLU A 141 -1.26 1.73 -9.35
CA GLU A 141 -1.97 0.45 -9.51
C GLU A 141 -3.25 0.60 -10.34
N GLY A 142 -3.85 1.79 -10.29
CA GLY A 142 -5.09 2.13 -10.97
C GLY A 142 -6.33 1.53 -10.31
N GLN A 143 -7.51 2.00 -10.75
CA GLN A 143 -8.79 1.60 -10.18
C GLN A 143 -9.06 0.08 -10.20
N PRO A 144 -8.67 -0.69 -11.24
CA PRO A 144 -8.79 -2.14 -11.20
C PRO A 144 -7.96 -2.79 -10.07
N GLY A 145 -6.79 -2.22 -9.73
CA GLY A 145 -5.96 -2.65 -8.62
C GLY A 145 -6.44 -2.18 -7.23
N TRP A 146 -7.36 -1.22 -7.17
CA TRP A 146 -7.95 -0.76 -5.90
C TRP A 146 -9.30 -1.40 -5.60
N TYR A 147 -10.13 -1.60 -6.64
CA TYR A 147 -11.53 -2.02 -6.50
C TYR A 147 -11.90 -3.27 -7.30
N THR A 148 -11.05 -3.77 -8.21
CA THR A 148 -11.38 -4.78 -9.24
C THR A 148 -12.40 -4.33 -10.27
N ALA A 149 -12.23 -4.79 -11.52
CA ALA A 149 -13.09 -4.42 -12.64
C ALA A 149 -14.61 -4.66 -12.38
N PRO A 150 -15.05 -5.77 -11.76
CA PRO A 150 -16.48 -6.01 -11.52
C PRO A 150 -17.15 -4.99 -10.57
N LYS A 151 -16.40 -4.31 -9.70
CA LYS A 151 -16.97 -3.31 -8.77
C LYS A 151 -17.03 -1.91 -9.35
N LEU A 152 -16.19 -1.59 -10.33
CA LEU A 152 -16.06 -0.24 -10.88
C LEU A 152 -17.39 0.35 -11.37
N PRO A 153 -18.29 -0.40 -12.05
CA PRO A 153 -19.56 0.18 -12.50
C PRO A 153 -20.40 0.76 -11.36
N ARG A 154 -20.53 0.04 -10.25
CA ARG A 154 -21.31 0.49 -9.08
C ARG A 154 -20.62 1.67 -8.38
N VAL A 155 -19.30 1.58 -8.21
CA VAL A 155 -18.51 2.62 -7.51
C VAL A 155 -18.49 3.93 -8.31
N ASN A 156 -18.34 3.86 -9.63
CA ASN A 156 -18.36 5.02 -10.52
C ASN A 156 -19.76 5.63 -10.64
N ALA A 157 -20.82 4.81 -10.66
CA ALA A 157 -22.19 5.31 -10.63
C ALA A 157 -22.46 6.17 -9.38
N LEU A 158 -22.06 5.68 -8.20
CA LEU A 158 -22.18 6.44 -6.95
C LEU A 158 -21.34 7.73 -6.96
N LYS A 159 -20.13 7.69 -7.54
CA LYS A 159 -19.29 8.88 -7.70
C LYS A 159 -19.97 9.94 -8.56
N ASN A 160 -20.60 9.53 -9.66
CA ASN A 160 -21.28 10.44 -10.58
C ASN A 160 -22.60 10.96 -10.02
N GLU A 161 -23.31 10.17 -9.21
CA GLU A 161 -24.53 10.60 -8.52
C GLU A 161 -24.24 11.65 -7.43
N HIS A 162 -23.22 11.40 -6.60
CA HIS A 162 -22.98 12.20 -5.39
C HIS A 162 -21.89 13.27 -5.53
N ASP A 163 -20.97 13.13 -6.49
CA ASP A 163 -19.95 14.12 -6.78
C ASP A 163 -19.74 14.30 -8.30
N PRO A 164 -20.79 14.75 -9.03
CA PRO A 164 -20.76 14.93 -10.47
C PRO A 164 -19.73 15.98 -10.91
N ASN A 165 -19.43 16.96 -10.05
CA ASN A 165 -18.46 18.02 -10.31
C ASN A 165 -17.04 17.65 -9.91
N LYS A 166 -16.82 16.42 -9.43
CA LYS A 166 -15.50 15.88 -9.05
C LYS A 166 -14.77 16.72 -7.99
N LEU A 167 -15.53 17.35 -7.08
CA LEU A 167 -15.00 18.18 -6.00
C LEU A 167 -14.13 17.38 -5.02
N PHE A 168 -14.36 16.08 -4.88
CA PHE A 168 -13.61 15.17 -4.02
C PHE A 168 -12.73 14.23 -4.84
N SER A 169 -11.63 14.77 -5.38
CA SER A 169 -10.73 14.05 -6.31
C SER A 169 -9.25 14.13 -5.91
N HIS A 170 -8.94 13.68 -4.68
CA HIS A 170 -7.56 13.71 -4.15
C HIS A 170 -6.93 12.31 -4.07
N TYR A 171 -5.60 12.28 -4.19
CA TYR A 171 -4.70 11.11 -4.02
C TYR A 171 -4.92 9.93 -4.99
N ASN A 172 -6.03 9.19 -4.85
CA ASN A 172 -6.41 8.03 -5.67
C ASN A 172 -7.90 8.13 -6.08
N ALA A 173 -8.22 9.20 -6.81
CA ALA A 173 -9.61 9.53 -7.14
C ALA A 173 -10.25 8.55 -8.14
N LEU A 174 -11.55 8.31 -7.93
CA LEU A 174 -12.41 7.66 -8.92
C LEU A 174 -12.66 8.63 -10.09
N GLU A 175 -12.41 8.16 -11.30
CA GLU A 175 -12.57 8.84 -12.61
C GLU A 175 -11.73 10.10 -12.89
N ALA A 176 -10.53 10.23 -12.32
CA ALA A 176 -9.55 11.20 -12.78
C ALA A 176 -8.59 10.56 -13.78
N THR A 177 -8.59 11.02 -15.04
CA THR A 177 -7.40 10.96 -15.90
C THR A 177 -6.28 11.70 -15.18
N TYR A 178 -5.41 10.97 -14.50
CA TYR A 178 -4.41 11.54 -13.59
C TYR A 178 -3.25 12.16 -14.37
N ASN A 179 -3.12 13.48 -14.29
CA ASN A 179 -1.91 14.22 -14.67
C ASN A 179 -1.62 15.32 -13.63
N VAL A 180 -1.71 14.96 -12.35
CA VAL A 180 -1.20 15.82 -11.27
C VAL A 180 0.23 15.36 -10.97
N PRO A 181 1.24 16.24 -11.02
CA PRO A 181 2.57 15.92 -10.53
C PRO A 181 2.43 15.49 -9.06
N LYS A 182 2.70 14.22 -8.77
CA LYS A 182 2.90 13.80 -7.39
C LYS A 182 4.09 14.59 -6.90
N TYR A 183 3.88 15.41 -5.87
CA TYR A 183 4.90 16.30 -5.30
C TYR A 183 6.23 15.54 -5.16
N LEU A 184 7.18 15.90 -6.04
CA LEU A 184 8.60 15.73 -5.84
C LEU A 184 9.06 16.77 -4.80
#